data_AF-A0A536F6H9-F1
#
_entry.id   AF-A0A536F6H9-F1
#
_cell.length_a   1.000
_cell.length_b   1.000
_cell.length_c   1.000
_cell.angle_alpha   90.00
_cell.angle_beta   90.00
_cell.angle_gamma   90.00
#
_symmetry.space_group_name_H-M   'P 1'
#
loop_
_entity.id
_entity.type
_entity.pdbx_description
1 polymer ?
#
loop_
_entity_poly.entity_id
_entity_poly.type
_entity_poly.pdbx_seq_one_letter_code
_entity_poly.pdbx_strand_id
1 'polypeptide(L)' 'MLIDRGAIQREGDRWVATDRVAGVEIPDTLQGLLLARIDRLPQDSKRTLRVASVIGRQFAVRILERLLEAKSA' A
#
# COMPACT_ATOMS: atom_id res chain seq x y z
N MET A 1 1.00 3.47 -8.25
CA MET A 1 0.45 4.84 -8.15
C MET A 1 0.18 5.42 -9.53
N LEU A 2 1.10 5.31 -10.49
CA LEU A 2 0.78 5.57 -11.90
C LEU A 2 0.16 4.33 -12.57
N ILE A 3 0.80 3.18 -12.42
CA ILE A 3 0.29 1.89 -12.89
C ILE A 3 -1.00 1.51 -12.14
N ASP A 4 -0.97 1.52 -10.80
CA ASP A 4 -2.17 1.22 -9.98
C ASP A 4 -3.37 2.19 -10.19
N ARG A 5 -3.14 3.38 -10.76
CA ARG A 5 -4.21 4.33 -11.13
C ARG A 5 -4.58 4.25 -12.62
N GLY A 6 -3.92 3.37 -13.38
CA GLY A 6 -4.08 3.25 -14.82
C GLY A 6 -3.62 4.49 -15.60
N ALA A 7 -2.80 5.35 -15.00
CA ALA A 7 -2.18 6.50 -15.68
C ALA A 7 -1.06 6.06 -16.63
N ILE A 8 -0.48 4.89 -16.38
CA ILE A 8 0.46 4.23 -17.28
C ILE A 8 0.00 2.77 -17.41
N GLN A 9 -0.07 2.29 -18.64
CA GLN A 9 -0.42 0.92 -18.99
C GLN A 9 0.66 0.28 -19.85
N ARG A 10 0.76 -1.04 -19.81
CA ARG A 10 1.69 -1.78 -20.65
C ARG A 10 0.98 -2.20 -21.93
N GLU A 11 1.53 -1.82 -23.08
CA GLU A 11 1.08 -2.22 -24.41
C GLU A 11 2.18 -3.04 -25.07
N GLY A 12 2.07 -4.36 -25.04
CA GLY A 12 3.14 -5.25 -25.49
C GLY A 12 4.43 -5.01 -24.68
N ASP A 13 5.46 -4.51 -25.35
CA ASP A 13 6.78 -4.26 -24.74
C ASP A 13 7.05 -2.78 -24.40
N ARG A 14 6.04 -1.91 -24.56
CA ARG A 14 6.15 -0.48 -24.21
C ARG A 14 5.21 -0.11 -23.07
N TRP A 15 5.64 0.87 -22.28
CA TRP A 15 4.77 1.55 -21.31
C TRP A 15 4.22 2.83 -21.94
N VAL A 16 2.90 2.98 -21.91
CA VAL A 16 2.18 4.09 -22.56
C VAL A 16 1.37 4.84 -21.50
N ALA A 17 1.46 6.17 -21.52
CA ALA A 17 0.68 7.03 -20.67
C ALA A 17 -0.76 7.13 -21.20
N THR A 18 -1.75 7.09 -20.31
CA THR A 18 -3.16 7.29 -20.67
C THR A 18 -3.56 8.74 -20.45
N ASP A 19 -4.76 9.13 -20.89
CA ASP A 19 -5.31 10.48 -20.65
C ASP A 19 -5.39 10.85 -19.17
N ARG A 20 -5.38 9.85 -18.28
CA ARG A 20 -5.36 10.06 -16.82
C ARG A 20 -4.03 10.63 -16.33
N VAL A 21 -2.95 10.53 -17.10
CA VAL A 21 -1.63 11.03 -16.70
C VAL A 21 -1.64 12.53 -16.46
N ALA A 22 -2.46 13.28 -17.21
CA ALA A 22 -2.53 14.74 -17.13
C ALA A 22 -3.04 15.26 -15.77
N GLY A 23 -3.79 14.44 -15.02
CA GLY A 23 -4.30 14.76 -13.70
C GLY A 23 -3.55 14.10 -12.55
N VAL A 24 -2.40 13.45 -12.80
CA VAL A 24 -1.65 12.81 -11.72
C VAL A 24 -0.70 13.79 -11.06
N GLU A 25 -1.00 14.13 -9.81
CA GLU A 25 -0.05 14.76 -8.91
C GLU A 25 1.05 13.75 -8.52
N ILE A 26 2.30 14.12 -8.78
CA ILE A 26 3.46 13.36 -8.33
C ILE A 26 3.75 13.78 -6.88
N PRO A 27 3.77 12.86 -5.93
CA PRO A 27 4.05 13.20 -4.54
C PRO A 27 5.45 13.77 -4.36
N ASP A 28 5.55 14.83 -3.55
CA ASP A 28 6.83 15.50 -3.25
C ASP A 28 7.79 14.63 -2.43
N THR A 29 7.26 13.62 -1.74
CA THR A 29 8.06 12.75 -0.87
C THR A 29 7.69 11.28 -1.01
N LEU A 30 8.70 10.41 -0.84
CA LEU A 30 8.51 8.97 -0.75
C LEU A 30 7.58 8.59 0.41
N GLN A 31 7.68 9.30 1.54
CA GLN A 31 6.80 9.07 2.69
C GLN A 31 5.33 9.36 2.35
N GLY A 32 5.04 10.49 1.70
CA GLY A 32 3.69 10.82 1.24
C GLY A 32 3.16 9.80 0.23
N LEU A 33 4.01 9.35 -0.69
CA LEU A 33 3.69 8.27 -1.63
C LEU A 33 3.30 6.97 -0.91
N LEU A 34 4.05 6.57 0.11
CA LEU A 34 3.79 5.33 0.86
C LEU A 34 2.50 5.42 1.69
N LEU A 35 2.27 6.55 2.38
CA LEU A 35 1.05 6.78 3.14
C LEU A 35 -0.18 6.72 2.23
N ALA A 36 -0.13 7.39 1.07
CA ALA A 36 -1.23 7.35 0.10
C ALA A 36 -1.53 5.94 -0.44
N ARG A 37 -0.53 5.03 -0.48
CA ARG A 37 -0.77 3.62 -0.81
C ARG A 37 -1.41 2.87 0.36
N ILE A 38 -0.93 3.08 1.57
CA ILE A 38 -1.49 2.48 2.79
C ILE A 38 -2.95 2.89 2.99
N ASP A 39 -3.31 4.15 2.71
CA ASP A 39 -4.67 4.66 2.83
C ASP A 39 -5.68 3.99 1.89
N ARG A 40 -5.22 3.37 0.80
CA ARG A 40 -6.09 2.67 -0.16
C ARG A 40 -6.27 1.19 0.17
N LEU A 41 -5.59 0.68 1.20
CA LEU A 41 -5.72 -0.72 1.60
C LEU A 41 -7.11 -1.00 2.23
N PRO A 42 -7.64 -2.22 2.08
CA PRO A 42 -8.82 -2.67 2.83
C PRO A 42 -8.62 -2.52 4.35
N GLN A 43 -9.74 -2.40 5.08
CA GLN A 43 -9.70 -2.16 6.53
C GLN A 43 -8.94 -3.27 7.29
N ASP A 44 -9.11 -4.54 6.89
CA ASP A 44 -8.41 -5.67 7.52
C ASP A 44 -6.90 -5.61 7.33
N SER A 45 -6.45 -5.17 6.14
CA SER A 45 -5.04 -4.95 5.85
C SER A 45 -4.47 -3.77 6.65
N LYS A 46 -5.22 -2.67 6.79
CA LYS A 46 -4.84 -1.55 7.66
C LYS A 46 -4.75 -1.96 9.13
N ARG A 47 -5.69 -2.78 9.62
CA ARG A 47 -5.65 -3.36 10.97
C ARG A 47 -4.39 -4.20 11.16
N THR A 48 -4.07 -5.05 10.20
CA THR A 48 -2.87 -5.88 10.21
C THR A 48 -1.59 -5.05 10.30
N LEU A 49 -1.45 -4.00 9.48
CA LEU A 49 -0.28 -3.10 9.52
C LEU A 49 -0.14 -2.40 10.87
N ARG A 50 -1.25 -1.97 11.48
CA ARG A 50 -1.23 -1.30 12.79
C ARG A 50 -0.80 -2.23 13.93
N VAL A 51 -1.20 -3.51 13.88
CA VAL A 51 -0.75 -4.50 14.86
C VAL A 51 0.72 -4.84 14.63
N ALA A 52 1.15 -4.98 13.37
CA ALA A 52 2.54 -5.22 13.02
C ALA A 52 3.48 -4.09 13.48
N SER A 53 3.04 -2.82 13.43
CA SER A 53 3.91 -1.66 13.70
C SER A 53 4.47 -1.61 15.12
N VAL A 54 3.85 -2.29 16.08
CA VAL A 54 4.31 -2.32 17.48
C VAL A 54 5.23 -3.49 17.80
N ILE A 55 5.35 -4.48 16.91
CA ILE A 55 6.18 -5.68 17.14
C ILE A 55 7.67 -5.35 16.94
N GLY A 56 7.97 -4.58 15.89
CA GLY A 56 9.34 -4.21 15.49
C GLY A 56 9.54 -4.24 13.98
N ARG A 57 10.75 -3.91 13.51
CA ARG A 57 11.07 -3.87 12.06
C ARG A 57 11.04 -5.25 11.39
N GLN A 58 11.37 -6.30 12.13
CA GLN A 58 11.37 -7.68 11.67
C GLN A 58 10.78 -8.56 12.77
N PHE A 59 9.88 -9.46 12.40
CA PHE A 59 9.21 -10.37 13.33
C PHE A 59 8.74 -11.62 12.59
N ALA A 60 8.53 -12.70 13.33
CA ALA A 60 7.96 -13.93 12.78
C ALA A 60 6.45 -13.76 12.56
N VAL A 61 5.94 -14.24 11.42
CA VAL A 61 4.50 -14.15 11.05
C VAL A 61 3.58 -14.71 12.14
N ARG A 62 3.98 -15.83 12.78
CA ARG A 62 3.26 -16.44 13.91
C ARG A 62 2.97 -15.49 15.09
N ILE A 63 3.82 -14.48 15.31
CA ILE A 63 3.62 -13.49 16.37
C ILE A 63 2.49 -12.55 15.98
N LEU A 64 2.47 -12.10 14.72
CA LEU A 64 1.42 -11.25 14.19
C LEU A 64 0.06 -11.96 14.20
N GLU A 65 0.00 -13.23 13.80
CA GLU A 65 -1.22 -14.05 13.85
C GLU A 65 -1.82 -14.10 15.25
N ARG A 66 -1.01 -14.45 16.26
CA ARG A 66 -1.48 -14.50 17.66
C ARG A 66 -2.01 -13.16 18.17
N LEU A 67 -1.38 -12.04 17.78
CA LEU A 67 -1.85 -10.71 18.18
C LEU A 67 -3.15 -10.28 17.48
N LEU A 68 -3.39 -10.76 16.26
CA LEU A 68 -4.64 -10.49 15.54
C LEU A 68 -5.82 -11.28 16.12
N GLU A 69 -5.56 -12.49 16.63
CA GLU A 69 -6.51 -13.36 17.33
C GLU A 69 -6.85 -12.85 18.74
N ALA A 70 -5.83 -12.44 19.51
CA ALA A 70 -5.99 -11.98 20.90
C ALA A 70 -6.87 -10.73 21.06
N LYS A 71 -7.07 -9.97 19.97
CA LYS A 71 -7.87 -8.73 19.98
C LYS A 71 -9.34 -8.95 19.55
N SER A 72 -9.75 -10.21 19.41
CA SER A 72 -11.14 -10.62 19.10
C SER A 72 -11.85 -11.24 20.32
N ALA A 73 -11.24 -11.14 21.51
CA ALA A 73 -11.78 -11.59 22.79
C ALA A 73 -12.13 -10.41 23.70
#